data_AF-A0A376YFP5-F1
#
_entry.id   AF-A0A376YFP5-F1
#
_cell.length_a   1.000
_cell.length_b   1.000
_cell.length_c   1.000
_cell.angle_alpha   90.00
_cell.angle_beta   90.00
_cell.angle_gamma   90.00
#
_symmetry.space_group_name_H-M   'P 1'
#
loop_
_entity.id
_entity.type
_entity.pdbx_description
1 polymer ?
#
loop_
_entity_poly.entity_id
_entity_poly.type
_entity_poly.pdbx_seq_one_letter_code
_entity_poly.pdbx_strand_id
1 'polypeptide(L)'
;MYLDVLASRLGMHDASDEALRVELNRYSLKVQGLLGRRCPTPMLSGYWKNDPFSPEEDSRLITSSSADGKLLEIPFNPVYRNFDKGLQEITDWIEKRLC
;
A
#
# COMPACT_ATOMS: atom_id res chain seq x y z
N MET A 1 7.53 -19.08 -5.09
CA MET A 1 7.11 -18.08 -6.10
C MET A 1 7.39 -16.64 -5.64
N TYR A 2 6.71 -16.09 -4.61
CA TYR A 2 6.94 -14.69 -4.21
C TYR A 2 8.38 -14.42 -3.77
N LEU A 3 8.98 -15.31 -2.96
CA LEU A 3 10.36 -15.18 -2.51
C LEU A 3 11.35 -15.22 -3.68
N ASP A 4 11.18 -16.13 -4.64
CA ASP A 4 12.05 -16.24 -5.83
C ASP A 4 12.00 -14.96 -6.69
N VAL A 5 10.80 -14.39 -6.84
CA VAL A 5 10.61 -13.12 -7.55
C VAL A 5 11.32 -11.98 -6.83
N LEU A 6 11.15 -11.87 -5.50
CA LEU A 6 11.80 -10.83 -4.70
C LEU A 6 13.33 -10.99 -4.71
N ALA A 7 13.83 -12.21 -4.50
CA ALA A 7 15.25 -12.53 -4.57
C ALA A 7 15.84 -12.16 -5.95
N SER A 8 15.14 -12.49 -7.04
CA SER A 8 15.59 -12.12 -8.39
C SER A 8 15.62 -10.62 -8.62
N ARG A 9 14.65 -9.86 -8.10
CA ARG A 9 14.62 -8.39 -8.25
C ARG A 9 15.70 -7.69 -7.44
N LEU A 10 16.11 -8.31 -6.34
CA LEU A 10 17.19 -7.83 -5.47
C LEU A 10 18.58 -8.33 -5.90
N GLY A 11 18.69 -9.19 -6.91
CA GLY A 11 19.95 -9.83 -7.30
C GLY A 11 20.49 -10.79 -6.24
N MET A 12 19.62 -11.31 -5.37
CA MET A 12 19.91 -12.14 -4.21
C MET A 12 19.61 -13.63 -4.48
N HIS A 13 20.01 -14.14 -5.64
CA HIS A 13 19.63 -15.49 -6.10
C HIS A 13 20.07 -16.63 -5.17
N ASP A 14 21.20 -16.46 -4.47
CA ASP A 14 21.77 -17.45 -3.54
C ASP A 14 21.62 -17.06 -2.07
N ALA A 15 20.81 -16.04 -1.77
CA ALA A 15 20.64 -15.57 -0.40
C ALA A 15 19.73 -16.50 0.41
N SER A 16 20.01 -16.61 1.71
CA SER A 16 19.09 -17.28 2.62
C SER A 16 17.79 -16.46 2.79
N ASP A 17 16.69 -17.15 3.10
CA ASP A 17 15.41 -16.51 3.39
C ASP A 17 15.51 -15.44 4.49
N GLU A 18 16.37 -15.65 5.49
CA GLU A 18 16.56 -14.66 6.57
C GLU A 18 17.30 -13.42 6.06
N ALA A 19 18.31 -13.57 5.20
CA ALA A 19 18.99 -12.43 4.59
C ALA A 19 18.03 -11.63 3.69
N LEU A 20 17.21 -12.32 2.90
CA LEU A 20 16.16 -11.70 2.08
C LEU A 20 15.14 -10.95 2.95
N ARG A 21 14.70 -11.54 4.06
CA ARG A 21 13.74 -10.93 4.98
C ARG A 21 14.28 -9.66 5.64
N VAL A 22 15.55 -9.68 6.06
CA VAL A 22 16.22 -8.50 6.62
C VAL A 22 16.28 -7.37 5.59
N GLU A 23 16.59 -7.70 4.33
CA GLU A 23 16.65 -6.69 3.27
C GLU A 23 15.26 -6.10 2.97
N LEU A 24 14.24 -6.96 2.83
CA LEU A 24 12.85 -6.52 2.58
C LEU A 24 12.30 -5.63 3.70
N ASN A 25 12.72 -5.82 4.95
CA ASN A 25 12.28 -4.99 6.06
C ASN A 25 12.63 -3.50 5.85
N ARG A 26 13.72 -3.21 5.17
CA ARG A 26 14.19 -1.84 4.88
C ARG A 26 13.30 -1.09 3.90
N TYR A 27 12.41 -1.78 3.19
CA TYR A 27 11.45 -1.17 2.28
C TYR A 27 10.16 -0.69 2.96
N SER A 28 9.98 -0.99 4.24
CA SER A 28 8.88 -0.42 5.00
C SER A 28 9.05 1.10 5.14
N LEU A 29 8.10 1.87 4.60
CA LEU A 29 8.08 3.33 4.74
C LEU A 29 7.99 3.78 6.21
N LYS A 30 7.45 2.93 7.09
CA LYS A 30 7.46 3.14 8.54
C LYS A 30 8.87 3.00 9.12
N VAL A 31 9.60 1.95 8.73
CA VAL A 31 11.01 1.74 9.17
C VAL A 31 11.91 2.86 8.65
N GLN A 32 11.64 3.36 7.43
CA GLN A 32 12.32 4.52 6.86
C GLN A 32 11.96 5.86 7.55
N GLY A 33 10.95 5.88 8.43
CA GLY A 33 10.51 7.09 9.13
C GLY A 33 9.68 8.05 8.28
N LEU A 34 9.19 7.62 7.11
CA LEU A 34 8.44 8.46 6.18
C LEU A 34 6.96 8.60 6.56
N LEU A 35 6.38 7.59 7.23
CA LEU A 35 4.98 7.58 7.63
C LEU A 35 4.74 7.96 9.10
N GLY A 36 5.43 8.99 9.58
CA GLY A 36 5.31 9.50 10.95
C GLY A 36 5.12 11.01 11.05
N ARG A 37 5.12 11.72 9.93
CA ARG A 37 4.97 13.17 9.86
C ARG A 37 3.89 13.50 8.84
N ARG A 38 3.02 14.43 9.18
CA ARG A 38 2.02 14.91 8.22
C ARG A 38 2.71 15.63 7.06
N CYS A 39 2.35 15.26 5.84
CA CYS A 39 2.71 15.95 4.62
C CYS A 39 1.49 16.65 4.01
N PRO A 40 1.69 17.77 3.28
CA PRO A 40 0.58 18.50 2.66
C PRO A 40 -0.04 17.75 1.47
N THR A 41 0.67 16.77 0.91
CA THR A 41 0.22 15.98 -0.23
C THR A 41 -1.03 15.18 0.13
N PRO A 42 -2.18 15.41 -0.53
CA PRO A 42 -3.37 14.59 -0.37
C PRO A 42 -3.10 13.12 -0.75
N MET A 43 -3.53 12.17 0.08
CA MET A 43 -3.28 10.74 -0.16
C MET A 43 -4.53 9.92 0.08
N LEU A 44 -4.85 9.05 -0.88
CA LEU A 44 -5.89 8.03 -0.75
C LEU A 44 -5.22 6.66 -0.67
N SER A 45 -5.62 5.84 0.30
CA SER A 45 -5.22 4.43 0.38
C SER A 45 -6.44 3.52 0.42
N GLY A 46 -6.53 2.62 -0.57
CA GLY A 46 -7.57 1.59 -0.65
C GLY A 46 -7.07 0.25 -0.13
N TYR A 47 -7.93 -0.52 0.54
CA TYR A 47 -7.57 -1.85 1.05
C TYR A 47 -8.73 -2.85 0.95
N TRP A 48 -8.39 -4.12 0.83
CA TRP A 48 -9.31 -5.24 1.08
C TRP A 48 -9.14 -5.73 2.51
N LYS A 49 -10.24 -6.17 3.14
CA LYS A 49 -10.15 -6.87 4.43
C LYS A 49 -9.37 -8.17 4.28
N ASN A 50 -8.47 -8.42 5.22
CA ASN A 50 -7.63 -9.63 5.29
C ASN A 50 -6.67 -9.81 4.10
N ASP A 51 -6.29 -8.73 3.40
CA ASP A 51 -5.20 -8.77 2.44
C ASP A 51 -3.86 -8.99 3.18
N PRO A 52 -3.13 -10.09 2.93
CA PRO A 52 -1.88 -10.38 3.62
C PRO A 52 -0.71 -9.48 3.17
N PHE A 53 -0.82 -8.82 2.02
CA PHE A 53 0.22 -7.94 1.48
C PHE A 53 -0.04 -6.46 1.75
N SER A 54 -1.32 -6.08 1.87
CA SER A 54 -1.73 -4.69 2.12
C SER A 54 -2.77 -4.63 3.25
N PRO A 55 -2.36 -4.88 4.51
CA PRO A 55 -3.25 -4.84 5.65
C PRO A 55 -3.81 -3.43 5.88
N GLU A 56 -4.95 -3.35 6.57
CA GLU A 56 -5.65 -2.08 6.81
C GLU A 56 -4.76 -1.07 7.57
N GLU A 57 -3.95 -1.56 8.51
CA GLU A 57 -3.07 -0.76 9.35
C GLU A 57 -2.07 0.06 8.52
N ASP A 58 -1.56 -0.51 7.42
CA ASP A 58 -0.63 0.19 6.53
C ASP A 58 -1.36 1.32 5.78
N SER A 59 -2.58 1.06 5.30
CA SER A 59 -3.43 2.08 4.65
C SER A 59 -3.83 3.21 5.62
N ARG A 60 -4.11 2.88 6.88
CA ARG A 60 -4.37 3.88 7.94
C ARG A 60 -3.11 4.71 8.22
N LEU A 61 -1.94 4.10 8.23
CA LEU A 61 -0.68 4.80 8.47
C LEU A 61 -0.35 5.80 7.33
N ILE A 62 -0.59 5.41 6.07
CA ILE A 62 -0.46 6.29 4.90
C ILE A 62 -1.40 7.48 5.02
N THR A 63 -2.70 7.22 5.22
CA THR A 63 -3.72 8.28 5.21
C THR A 63 -3.61 9.23 6.40
N SER A 64 -3.21 8.74 7.58
CA SER A 64 -2.94 9.60 8.75
C SER A 64 -1.70 10.48 8.60
N SER A 65 -0.76 10.10 7.73
CA SER A 65 0.44 10.87 7.37
C SER A 65 0.17 11.95 6.31
N SER A 66 -1.06 12.08 5.82
CA SER A 66 -1.48 13.12 4.89
C SER A 66 -2.36 14.17 5.57
N ALA A 67 -2.25 15.42 5.14
CA ALA A 67 -3.13 16.51 5.59
C ALA A 67 -4.58 16.33 5.09
N ASP A 68 -4.75 15.67 3.95
CA ASP A 68 -6.05 15.34 3.33
C ASP A 68 -6.04 13.86 2.93
N GLY A 69 -6.07 13.02 3.97
CA GLY A 69 -6.06 11.57 3.85
C GLY A 69 -7.46 10.99 3.63
N LYS A 70 -7.60 10.07 2.66
CA LYS A 70 -8.82 9.27 2.49
C LYS A 70 -8.52 7.78 2.59
N LEU A 71 -9.14 7.12 3.56
CA LEU A 71 -9.13 5.66 3.68
C LEU A 71 -10.33 5.09 2.92
N LEU A 72 -10.09 4.09 2.08
CA LEU A 72 -11.13 3.44 1.27
C LEU A 72 -11.14 1.93 1.51
N GLU A 73 -12.19 1.43 2.19
CA GLU A 73 -12.44 -0.02 2.23
C GLU A 73 -13.08 -0.46 0.91
N ILE A 74 -12.44 -1.40 0.21
CA ILE A 74 -13.00 -2.03 -0.99
C ILE A 74 -13.63 -3.35 -0.55
N PRO A 75 -14.94 -3.58 -0.72
CA PRO A 75 -15.53 -4.87 -0.35
C PRO A 75 -15.10 -5.96 -1.34
N PHE A 76 -14.70 -7.14 -0.85
CA PHE A 76 -14.16 -8.18 -1.73
C PHE A 76 -15.22 -8.86 -2.62
N ASN A 77 -16.48 -8.97 -2.19
CA ASN A 77 -17.50 -9.73 -2.93
C ASN A 77 -18.66 -8.84 -3.42
N PRO A 78 -19.00 -8.81 -4.72
CA PRO A 78 -18.31 -9.46 -5.85
C PRO A 78 -17.07 -8.69 -6.32
N VAL A 79 -15.96 -9.41 -6.50
CA VAL A 79 -14.60 -8.86 -6.70
C VAL A 79 -14.58 -7.82 -7.82
N TYR A 80 -14.95 -8.19 -9.04
CA TYR A 80 -14.86 -7.28 -10.20
C TYR A 80 -15.70 -6.03 -10.03
N ARG A 81 -16.94 -6.16 -9.54
CA ARG A 81 -17.86 -5.03 -9.40
C ARG A 81 -17.36 -4.04 -8.36
N ASN A 82 -16.89 -4.54 -7.23
CA ASN A 82 -16.46 -3.67 -6.14
C ASN A 82 -15.07 -3.08 -6.41
N PHE A 83 -14.21 -3.82 -7.11
CA PHE A 83 -12.94 -3.29 -7.60
C PHE A 83 -13.17 -2.15 -8.58
N ASP A 84 -14.05 -2.35 -9.59
CA ASP A 84 -14.43 -1.30 -10.55
C ASP A 84 -15.01 -0.06 -9.85
N LYS A 85 -15.93 -0.25 -8.90
CA LYS A 85 -16.44 0.85 -8.07
C LYS A 85 -15.34 1.57 -7.28
N GLY A 86 -14.38 0.83 -6.73
CA GLY A 86 -13.23 1.41 -6.03
C GLY A 86 -12.39 2.28 -6.95
N LEU A 87 -12.15 1.84 -8.19
CA LEU A 87 -11.44 2.62 -9.22
C LEU A 87 -12.20 3.89 -9.61
N GLN A 88 -13.52 3.82 -9.76
CA GLN A 88 -14.35 5.01 -10.02
C GLN A 88 -14.24 6.01 -8.87
N GLU A 89 -14.35 5.55 -7.63
CA GLU A 89 -14.24 6.42 -6.45
C GLU A 89 -12.86 7.07 -6.31
N ILE A 90 -11.80 6.36 -6.69
CA ILE A 90 -10.43 6.91 -6.76
C ILE A 90 -10.36 8.00 -7.84
N THR A 91 -10.94 7.75 -9.01
CA THR A 91 -10.96 8.72 -10.12
C THR A 91 -11.69 10.00 -9.72
N ASP A 92 -12.90 9.88 -9.16
CA ASP A 92 -13.70 11.00 -8.67
C ASP A 92 -12.97 11.79 -7.56
N TRP A 93 -12.16 11.10 -6.75
CA TRP A 93 -11.37 11.75 -5.72
C TRP A 93 -10.23 12.58 -6.33
N ILE A 94 -9.56 12.04 -7.36
CA ILE A 94 -8.43 12.67 -8.04
C ILE A 94 -8.91 13.91 -8.80
N GLU A 95 -10.03 13.79 -9.51
CA GLU A 95 -10.64 14.89 -10.26
C GLU A 95 -10.85 16.14 -9.38
N LYS A 96 -11.35 15.96 -8.15
CA LYS A 96 -11.61 17.05 -7.19
C LYS A 96 -10.35 17.78 -6.69
N ARG A 97 -9.15 17.32 -7.04
CA ARG A 97 -7.86 17.88 -6.56
C ARG A 97 -6.90 18.27 -7.67
N LEU A 98 -7.11 17.78 -8.88
CA LEU A 98 -6.35 18.18 -10.06
C LEU A 98 -7.06 19.26 -10.88
N CYS A 99 -8.37 19.43 -10.72
CA CYS A 99 -9.18 20.42 -11.42
C CYS A 99 -9.58 21.59 -10.51
#